data_AF-A0A7C4LXV0-F1
#
_entry.id   AF-A0A7C4LXV0-F1
#
_cell.length_a   1.000
_cell.length_b   1.000
_cell.length_c   1.000
_cell.angle_alpha   90.00
_cell.angle_beta   90.00
_cell.angle_gamma   90.00
#
_symmetry.space_group_name_H-M   'P 1'
#
loop_
_entity.id
_entity.type
_entity.pdbx_description
1 polymer ?
#
loop_
_entity_poly.entity_id
_entity_poly.type
_entity_poly.pdbx_seq_one_letter_code
_entity_poly.pdbx_strand_id
1 'polypeptide(L)'
;MLLGHSKGAVDILDFLARYPAEARRARAAVAVAGPVAGSRLAERWERLEDLLLSRFPLAHCPAGDGRVLADLGREHRLRRLAQDPFAPGVLLVSLGAFTRRQAIHPLLLATYDLLAAWDPRNDGLVTHAEQVIPGSILLGWANLDHWDIALPVRERLNVGGAGSRKAERRLLFEALLRMLAEQLR
;
A
#
# COMPACT_ATOMS: atom_id res chain seq x y z
N MET A 1 -2.29 5.25 17.04
CA MET A 1 -1.74 4.45 15.92
C MET A 1 -2.15 5.13 14.63
N LEU A 2 -1.27 5.13 13.63
CA LEU A 2 -1.59 5.49 12.24
C LEU A 2 -1.56 4.21 11.40
N LEU A 3 -2.54 4.02 10.53
CA LEU A 3 -2.66 2.86 9.64
C LEU A 3 -2.93 3.36 8.23
N GLY A 4 -2.02 3.06 7.31
CA GLY A 4 -2.12 3.51 5.92
C GLY A 4 -2.11 2.34 4.97
N HIS A 5 -3.09 2.29 4.07
CA HIS A 5 -3.14 1.37 2.94
C HIS A 5 -2.67 2.07 1.67
N SER A 6 -1.91 1.36 0.82
CA SER A 6 -1.45 1.88 -0.47
C SER A 6 -0.71 3.22 -0.31
N LYS A 7 -1.02 4.25 -1.10
CA LYS A 7 -0.42 5.61 -0.95
C LYS A 7 -0.55 6.17 0.47
N GLY A 8 -1.63 5.85 1.20
CA GLY A 8 -1.79 6.29 2.59
C GLY A 8 -0.66 5.82 3.53
N ALA A 9 0.02 4.72 3.20
CA ALA A 9 1.19 4.28 3.95
C ALA A 9 2.36 5.27 3.81
N VAL A 10 2.66 5.72 2.59
CA VAL A 10 3.75 6.67 2.35
C VAL A 10 3.39 8.09 2.77
N ASP A 11 2.10 8.45 2.72
CA ASP A 11 1.61 9.71 3.28
C ASP A 11 1.87 9.78 4.79
N ILE A 12 1.66 8.67 5.52
CA ILE A 12 2.03 8.57 6.94
C ILE A 12 3.54 8.72 7.12
N LEU A 13 4.37 8.06 6.31
CA LEU A 13 5.82 8.19 6.42
C LEU A 13 6.29 9.62 6.19
N ASP A 14 5.72 10.31 5.19
CA ASP A 14 6.00 11.71 4.94
C ASP A 14 5.52 12.60 6.09
N PHE A 15 4.38 12.30 6.70
CA PHE A 15 3.91 12.98 7.91
C PHE A 15 4.89 12.80 9.09
N LEU A 16 5.35 11.57 9.34
CA LEU A 16 6.31 11.28 10.42
C LEU A 16 7.62 12.08 10.26
N ALA A 17 8.09 12.21 9.02
CA ALA A 17 9.32 12.95 8.71
C ALA A 17 9.14 14.47 8.82
N ARG A 18 8.03 15.01 8.31
CA ARG A 18 7.80 16.47 8.22
C ARG A 18 7.27 17.08 9.51
N TYR A 19 6.55 16.30 10.32
CA TYR A 19 5.86 16.77 11.53
C TYR A 19 6.23 15.90 12.76
N PRO A 20 7.52 15.84 13.13
CA PRO A 20 7.98 14.92 14.17
C PRO A 20 7.39 15.22 15.55
N ALA A 21 7.06 16.48 15.84
CA ALA A 21 6.47 16.85 17.14
C ALA A 21 5.04 16.28 17.29
N GLU A 22 4.25 16.39 16.24
CA GLU A 22 2.88 15.89 16.12
C GLU A 22 2.87 14.36 16.03
N ALA A 23 3.81 13.79 15.27
CA ALA A 23 3.98 12.36 15.09
C ALA A 23 4.19 11.60 16.41
N ARG A 24 4.83 12.21 17.42
CA ARG A 24 5.02 11.61 18.76
C ARG A 24 3.72 11.26 19.48
N ARG A 25 2.57 11.80 19.04
CA ARG A 25 1.25 11.42 19.56
C ARG A 25 0.85 10.01 19.12
N ALA A 26 1.42 9.50 18.02
CA ALA A 26 1.23 8.14 17.57
C ALA A 26 2.29 7.22 18.18
N ARG A 27 1.85 6.09 18.75
CA ARG A 27 2.75 5.04 19.26
C ARG A 27 3.25 4.07 18.18
N ALA A 28 2.52 3.97 17.07
CA ALA A 28 2.85 3.10 15.96
C ALA A 28 2.32 3.66 14.64
N ALA A 29 3.05 3.37 13.55
CA ALA A 29 2.68 3.64 12.17
C ALA A 29 2.78 2.34 11.37
N VAL A 30 1.67 1.98 10.72
CA VAL A 30 1.51 0.69 10.07
C VAL A 30 1.24 0.90 8.58
N ALA A 31 2.12 0.37 7.74
CA ALA A 31 1.97 0.32 6.30
C ALA A 31 1.34 -1.01 5.86
N VAL A 32 0.22 -0.94 5.15
CA VAL A 32 -0.49 -2.10 4.59
C VAL A 32 -0.44 -2.02 3.07
N ALA A 33 0.26 -2.94 2.42
CA ALA A 33 0.45 -2.94 0.97
C ALA A 33 0.90 -1.56 0.42
N GLY A 34 1.73 -0.84 1.18
CA GLY A 34 2.17 0.50 0.83
C GLY A 34 3.35 0.48 -0.14
N PRO A 35 3.40 1.31 -1.18
CA PRO A 35 4.57 1.43 -2.08
C PRO A 35 5.71 2.20 -1.39
N VAL A 36 6.29 1.64 -0.33
CA VAL A 36 7.27 2.30 0.54
C VAL A 36 8.51 2.74 -0.24
N ALA A 37 9.03 1.84 -1.09
CA ALA A 37 10.12 2.10 -2.02
C ALA A 37 9.63 2.57 -3.42
N GLY A 38 8.36 2.93 -3.53
CA GLY A 38 7.67 3.27 -4.79
C GLY A 38 7.05 2.06 -5.47
N SER A 39 6.51 2.26 -6.67
CA SER A 39 6.03 1.19 -7.55
C SER A 39 6.59 1.35 -8.94
N ARG A 40 7.09 0.26 -9.52
CA ARG A 40 7.50 0.21 -10.94
C ARG A 40 6.36 0.57 -11.89
N LEU A 41 5.11 0.35 -11.49
CA LEU A 41 3.97 0.76 -12.31
C LEU A 41 3.82 2.28 -12.34
N ALA A 42 4.08 2.97 -11.23
CA ALA A 42 4.02 4.43 -11.18
C ALA A 42 5.03 5.06 -12.15
N GLU A 43 6.27 4.58 -12.17
CA GLU A 43 7.29 5.04 -13.14
C GLU A 43 6.88 4.78 -14.59
N ARG A 44 6.21 3.66 -14.85
CA ARG A 44 5.74 3.32 -16.20
C ARG A 44 4.54 4.17 -16.62
N TRP A 45 3.65 4.50 -15.69
CA TRP A 45 2.47 5.32 -15.95
C TRP A 45 2.75 6.81 -16.00
N GLU A 46 3.71 7.31 -15.25
CA GLU A 46 4.19 8.69 -15.38
C GLU A 46 4.74 8.94 -16.79
N ARG A 47 5.44 7.95 -17.38
CA ARG A 47 5.90 8.00 -18.77
C ARG A 47 4.78 7.83 -19.81
N LEU A 48 3.59 7.42 -19.37
CA LEU A 48 2.38 7.26 -20.17
C LEU A 48 1.36 8.30 -19.69
N GLU A 49 1.72 9.58 -19.81
CA GLU A 49 0.92 10.73 -19.38
C GLU A 49 -0.59 10.48 -19.67
N ASP A 50 -1.39 10.40 -18.61
CA ASP A 50 -2.87 10.48 -18.58
C ASP A 50 -3.78 9.30 -18.99
N LEU A 51 -3.29 8.15 -19.48
CA LEU A 51 -4.23 7.18 -20.09
C LEU A 51 -5.00 6.24 -19.14
N LEU A 52 -4.63 6.11 -17.86
CA LEU A 52 -5.19 5.06 -16.99
C LEU A 52 -5.91 5.53 -15.71
N LEU A 53 -5.53 6.67 -15.11
CA LEU A 53 -6.23 7.20 -13.93
C LEU A 53 -7.62 7.74 -14.28
N SER A 54 -7.81 8.20 -15.53
CA SER A 54 -9.12 8.62 -16.08
C SER A 54 -10.14 7.47 -16.21
N ARG A 55 -9.69 6.21 -16.15
CA ARG A 55 -10.56 5.02 -16.20
C ARG A 55 -10.99 4.52 -14.83
N PHE A 56 -10.40 5.02 -13.75
CA PHE A 56 -10.95 4.77 -12.42
C PHE A 56 -12.16 5.67 -12.20
N PRO A 57 -13.30 5.13 -11.74
CA PRO A 57 -14.47 5.94 -11.44
C PRO A 57 -14.24 6.72 -10.15
N LEU A 58 -13.40 7.76 -10.21
CA LEU A 58 -13.15 8.71 -9.13
C LEU A 58 -14.05 9.94 -9.24
N ALA A 59 -15.25 9.78 -9.84
CA ALA A 59 -16.19 10.88 -10.11
C ALA A 59 -16.64 11.67 -8.86
N HIS A 60 -16.29 11.19 -7.65
CA HIS A 60 -16.63 11.82 -6.37
C HIS A 60 -15.43 12.46 -5.66
N CYS A 61 -14.22 12.43 -6.26
CA CYS A 61 -13.05 13.06 -5.68
C CYS A 61 -12.79 14.42 -6.36
N PRO A 62 -12.54 15.50 -5.59
CA PRO A 62 -12.09 16.75 -6.17
C PRO A 62 -10.73 16.55 -6.86
N ALA A 63 -10.41 17.43 -7.81
CA ALA A 63 -9.08 17.43 -8.43
C ALA A 63 -8.00 17.58 -7.35
N GLY A 64 -7.01 16.68 -7.38
CA GLY A 64 -5.83 16.75 -6.53
C GLY A 64 -4.77 17.69 -7.11
N ASP A 65 -3.56 17.63 -6.53
CA ASP A 65 -2.38 18.36 -7.01
C ASP A 65 -1.73 17.75 -8.27
N GLY A 66 -2.29 16.64 -8.78
CA GLY A 66 -1.77 15.92 -9.94
C GLY A 66 -0.52 15.08 -9.68
N ARG A 67 -0.05 15.00 -8.43
CA ARG A 67 1.27 14.42 -8.11
C ARG A 67 1.25 12.96 -7.70
N VAL A 68 0.08 12.31 -7.71
CA VAL A 68 -0.09 10.94 -7.19
C VAL A 68 0.90 9.96 -7.82
N LEU A 69 1.13 9.98 -9.13
CA LEU A 69 2.08 9.06 -9.76
C LEU A 69 3.54 9.42 -9.44
N ALA A 70 3.89 10.71 -9.50
CA ALA A 70 5.23 11.20 -9.18
C ALA A 70 5.64 10.87 -7.73
N ASP A 71 4.71 11.03 -6.78
CA ASP A 71 4.91 10.70 -5.36
C ASP A 71 5.14 9.19 -5.13
N LEU A 72 4.64 8.34 -6.05
CA LEU A 72 4.76 6.89 -6.01
C LEU A 72 5.91 6.34 -6.85
N GLY A 73 6.62 7.18 -7.60
CA GLY A 73 7.81 6.81 -8.34
C GLY A 73 8.94 6.33 -7.41
N ARG A 74 9.71 5.32 -7.82
CA ARG A 74 10.73 4.72 -6.93
C ARG A 74 11.86 5.69 -6.66
N GLU A 75 12.27 6.48 -7.65
CA GLU A 75 13.27 7.52 -7.45
C GLU A 75 12.87 8.50 -6.33
N HIS A 76 11.63 9.00 -6.37
CA HIS A 76 11.10 9.88 -5.33
C HIS A 76 11.10 9.17 -3.97
N ARG A 77 10.51 7.98 -3.89
CA ARG A 77 10.37 7.25 -2.63
C ARG A 77 11.69 6.83 -2.00
N LEU A 78 12.63 6.31 -2.79
CA LEU A 78 13.96 5.94 -2.30
C LEU A 78 14.74 7.16 -1.81
N ARG A 79 14.64 8.30 -2.51
CA ARG A 79 15.25 9.55 -2.06
C ARG A 79 14.67 9.99 -0.71
N ARG A 80 13.35 9.95 -0.53
CA ARG A 80 12.69 10.27 0.75
C ARG A 80 13.17 9.35 1.87
N LEU A 81 13.23 8.04 1.63
CA LEU A 81 13.73 7.06 2.61
C LEU A 81 15.20 7.29 3.00
N ALA A 82 16.04 7.76 2.08
CA ALA A 82 17.45 8.02 2.34
C ALA A 82 17.68 9.34 3.11
N GLN A 83 16.79 10.32 2.95
CA GLN A 83 16.96 11.67 3.49
C GLN A 83 16.24 11.90 4.81
N ASP A 84 15.13 11.20 5.03
CA ASP A 84 14.24 11.49 6.15
C ASP A 84 14.45 10.51 7.32
N PRO A 85 14.93 10.96 8.48
CA PRO A 85 14.88 10.15 9.68
C PRO A 85 13.42 9.99 10.12
N PHE A 86 12.99 8.75 10.38
CA PHE A 86 11.67 8.52 10.96
C PHE A 86 11.59 9.08 12.39
N ALA A 87 10.41 9.59 12.77
CA ALA A 87 10.17 10.15 14.10
C ALA A 87 10.58 9.15 15.21
N PRO A 88 11.53 9.51 16.10
CA PRO A 88 11.95 8.63 17.19
C PRO A 88 10.78 8.26 18.09
N GLY A 89 10.72 6.99 18.52
CA GLY A 89 9.69 6.49 19.43
C GLY A 89 8.37 6.09 18.78
N VAL A 90 8.27 6.15 17.43
CA VAL A 90 7.13 5.58 16.70
C VAL A 90 7.51 4.18 16.20
N LEU A 91 6.77 3.16 16.63
CA LEU A 91 6.95 1.79 16.13
C LEU A 91 6.54 1.71 14.65
N LEU A 92 7.46 1.32 13.78
CA LEU A 92 7.17 1.12 12.36
C LEU A 92 6.82 -0.34 12.11
N VAL A 93 5.74 -0.57 11.38
CA VAL A 93 5.23 -1.92 11.08
C VAL A 93 4.82 -2.03 9.62
N SER A 94 5.21 -3.11 8.96
CA SER A 94 4.85 -3.42 7.58
C SER A 94 4.02 -4.69 7.51
N LEU A 95 2.88 -4.62 6.81
CA LEU A 95 2.08 -5.76 6.40
C LEU A 95 1.98 -5.74 4.88
N GLY A 96 2.68 -6.67 4.25
CA GLY A 96 2.68 -6.77 2.80
C GLY A 96 1.56 -7.65 2.27
N ALA A 97 1.36 -7.60 0.96
CA ALA A 97 0.42 -8.41 0.21
C ALA A 97 1.09 -8.95 -1.05
N PHE A 98 0.81 -10.20 -1.40
CA PHE A 98 0.86 -10.70 -2.75
C PHE A 98 0.03 -11.98 -2.81
N THR A 99 -0.45 -12.31 -4.00
CA THR A 99 -1.19 -13.57 -4.19
C THR A 99 -0.89 -14.17 -5.55
N ARG A 100 -1.40 -15.37 -5.81
CA ARG A 100 -1.29 -15.99 -7.12
C ARG A 100 -2.19 -15.25 -8.11
N ARG A 101 -1.79 -15.19 -9.38
CA ARG A 101 -2.56 -14.59 -10.47
C ARG A 101 -4.06 -14.93 -10.47
N GLN A 102 -4.42 -16.19 -10.17
CA GLN A 102 -5.82 -16.64 -10.17
C GLN A 102 -6.66 -16.00 -9.06
N ALA A 103 -6.01 -15.52 -8.00
CA ALA A 103 -6.66 -14.86 -6.88
C ALA A 103 -6.65 -13.34 -7.01
N ILE A 104 -5.96 -12.75 -8.00
CA ILE A 104 -5.96 -11.31 -8.27
C ILE A 104 -7.32 -10.87 -8.81
N HIS A 105 -7.82 -9.72 -8.34
CA HIS A 105 -9.04 -9.13 -8.87
C HIS A 105 -8.93 -8.93 -10.39
N PRO A 106 -9.96 -9.26 -11.21
CA PRO A 106 -9.87 -9.19 -12.66
C PRO A 106 -9.37 -7.85 -13.22
N LEU A 107 -9.80 -6.74 -12.61
CA LEU A 107 -9.38 -5.37 -12.99
C LEU A 107 -7.89 -5.06 -12.71
N LEU A 108 -7.22 -5.86 -11.88
CA LEU A 108 -5.78 -5.74 -11.59
C LEU A 108 -4.93 -6.74 -12.37
N LEU A 109 -5.53 -7.63 -13.19
CA LEU A 109 -4.77 -8.67 -13.90
C LEU A 109 -3.73 -8.08 -14.87
N ALA A 110 -4.10 -7.03 -15.60
CA ALA A 110 -3.17 -6.40 -16.53
C ALA A 110 -1.94 -5.84 -15.81
N THR A 111 -2.16 -5.14 -14.68
CA THR A 111 -1.07 -4.53 -13.91
C THR A 111 -0.25 -5.56 -13.14
N TYR A 112 -0.90 -6.62 -12.64
CA TYR A 112 -0.23 -7.80 -12.11
C TYR A 112 0.68 -8.43 -13.16
N ASP A 113 0.18 -8.69 -14.37
CA ASP A 113 0.95 -9.35 -15.43
C ASP A 113 2.16 -8.52 -15.86
N LEU A 114 1.99 -7.17 -15.89
CA LEU A 114 3.12 -6.28 -16.06
C LEU A 114 4.14 -6.50 -14.94
N LEU A 115 3.75 -6.35 -13.67
CA LEU A 115 4.65 -6.52 -12.53
C LEU A 115 5.31 -7.92 -12.48
N ALA A 116 4.57 -8.96 -12.85
CA ALA A 116 5.02 -10.35 -12.82
C ALA A 116 6.15 -10.64 -13.82
N ALA A 117 6.29 -9.83 -14.88
CA ALA A 117 7.46 -9.90 -15.76
C ALA A 117 8.77 -9.52 -15.04
N TRP A 118 8.69 -8.76 -13.94
CA TRP A 118 9.84 -8.43 -13.08
C TRP A 118 9.88 -9.28 -11.81
N ASP A 119 8.76 -9.37 -11.07
CA ASP A 119 8.62 -10.24 -9.90
C ASP A 119 7.15 -10.71 -9.77
N PRO A 120 6.87 -12.03 -9.85
CA PRO A 120 5.51 -12.54 -9.72
C PRO A 120 4.93 -12.39 -8.31
N ARG A 121 5.74 -12.06 -7.30
CA ARG A 121 5.26 -11.76 -5.94
C ARG A 121 4.84 -10.29 -5.88
N ASN A 122 3.66 -10.01 -6.40
CA ASN A 122 3.02 -8.70 -6.34
C ASN A 122 1.53 -8.83 -6.05
N ASP A 123 0.95 -7.72 -5.59
CA ASP A 123 -0.47 -7.64 -5.24
C ASP A 123 -1.35 -7.07 -6.37
N GLY A 124 -0.76 -6.87 -7.55
CA GLY A 124 -1.38 -6.23 -8.70
C GLY A 124 -1.00 -4.76 -8.88
N LEU A 125 -0.51 -4.05 -7.87
CA LEU A 125 -0.06 -2.66 -7.98
C LEU A 125 1.34 -2.38 -7.42
N VAL A 126 1.82 -3.21 -6.50
CA VAL A 126 3.12 -3.05 -5.83
C VAL A 126 3.80 -4.42 -5.67
N THR A 127 5.10 -4.51 -5.96
CA THR A 127 5.84 -5.76 -5.72
C THR A 127 6.13 -5.94 -4.23
N HIS A 128 6.28 -7.18 -3.77
CA HIS A 128 6.53 -7.44 -2.35
C HIS A 128 7.76 -6.68 -1.82
N ALA A 129 8.86 -6.65 -2.57
CA ALA A 129 10.11 -5.99 -2.16
C ALA A 129 9.94 -4.48 -1.92
N GLU A 130 8.93 -3.86 -2.51
CA GLU A 130 8.68 -2.43 -2.41
C GLU A 130 7.77 -2.05 -1.23
N GLN A 131 7.20 -3.03 -0.53
CA GLN A 131 6.18 -2.82 0.50
C GLN A 131 6.70 -2.69 1.94
N VAL A 132 7.99 -2.87 2.15
CA VAL A 132 8.58 -2.95 3.50
C VAL A 132 9.26 -1.65 3.88
N ILE A 133 8.88 -1.08 5.02
CA ILE A 133 9.61 0.04 5.63
C ILE A 133 10.95 -0.46 6.18
N PRO A 134 12.09 0.12 5.78
CA PRO A 134 13.39 -0.23 6.34
C PRO A 134 13.40 -0.09 7.86
N GLY A 135 13.87 -1.13 8.58
CA GLY A 135 13.94 -1.15 10.04
C GLY A 135 12.59 -1.35 10.76
N SER A 136 11.50 -1.61 10.04
CA SER A 136 10.20 -1.93 10.64
C SER A 136 10.07 -3.40 11.05
N ILE A 137 9.07 -3.69 11.89
CA ILE A 137 8.58 -5.05 12.09
C ILE A 137 7.78 -5.48 10.87
N LEU A 138 8.20 -6.57 10.21
CA LEU A 138 7.42 -7.21 9.15
C LEU A 138 6.47 -8.25 9.75
N LEU A 139 5.17 -8.02 9.65
CA LEU A 139 4.14 -8.96 10.12
C LEU A 139 3.97 -10.17 9.22
N GLY A 140 4.33 -10.01 7.94
CA GLY A 140 4.24 -11.04 6.92
C GLY A 140 3.59 -10.55 5.64
N TRP A 141 3.16 -11.52 4.84
CA TRP A 141 2.57 -11.33 3.52
C TRP A 141 1.17 -11.93 3.51
N ALA A 142 0.14 -11.10 3.42
CA ALA A 142 -1.22 -11.57 3.26
C ALA A 142 -1.38 -12.16 1.86
N ASN A 143 -1.98 -13.35 1.77
CA ASN A 143 -2.35 -13.99 0.51
C ASN A 143 -3.62 -13.35 -0.07
N LEU A 144 -3.53 -12.05 -0.36
CA LEU A 144 -4.61 -11.17 -0.85
C LEU A 144 -4.01 -10.24 -1.92
N ASP A 145 -4.85 -9.74 -2.82
CA ASP A 145 -4.46 -8.69 -3.76
C ASP A 145 -4.51 -7.30 -3.11
N HIS A 146 -4.09 -6.28 -3.88
CA HIS A 146 -3.90 -4.92 -3.37
C HIS A 146 -5.19 -4.31 -2.83
N TRP A 147 -6.35 -4.71 -3.34
CA TRP A 147 -7.64 -4.25 -2.83
C TRP A 147 -8.16 -5.19 -1.77
N ASP A 148 -8.09 -6.49 -1.99
CA ASP A 148 -8.64 -7.50 -1.10
C ASP A 148 -8.05 -7.44 0.31
N ILE A 149 -6.84 -6.88 0.50
CA ILE A 149 -6.25 -6.69 1.83
C ILE A 149 -6.98 -5.63 2.69
N ALA A 150 -7.62 -4.63 2.09
CA ALA A 150 -8.15 -3.46 2.83
C ALA A 150 -9.51 -2.93 2.35
N LEU A 151 -9.85 -3.12 1.07
CA LEU A 151 -10.99 -2.51 0.40
C LEU A 151 -12.03 -3.57 -0.06
N PRO A 152 -13.33 -3.29 0.06
CA PRO A 152 -14.38 -4.23 -0.34
C PRO A 152 -14.72 -4.09 -1.84
N VAL A 153 -13.73 -4.13 -2.73
CA VAL A 153 -13.94 -3.88 -4.17
C VAL A 153 -14.72 -5.02 -4.83
N ARG A 154 -14.40 -6.27 -4.50
CA ARG A 154 -15.15 -7.45 -4.98
C ARG A 154 -16.62 -7.37 -4.60
N GLU A 155 -16.90 -7.03 -3.36
CA GLU A 155 -18.25 -6.98 -2.82
C GLU A 155 -19.06 -5.81 -3.40
N ARG A 156 -18.40 -4.73 -3.84
CA ARG A 156 -19.06 -3.56 -4.44
C ARG A 156 -19.25 -3.66 -5.94
N LEU A 157 -18.26 -4.18 -6.67
CA LEU A 157 -18.28 -4.21 -8.14
C LEU A 157 -18.64 -5.58 -8.72
N ASN A 158 -18.38 -6.68 -7.99
CA ASN A 158 -18.64 -8.07 -8.39
C ASN A 158 -18.20 -8.44 -9.83
N VAL A 159 -17.11 -7.84 -10.32
CA VAL A 159 -16.60 -8.08 -11.67
C VAL A 159 -16.02 -9.50 -11.74
N GLY A 160 -16.49 -10.28 -12.72
CA GLY A 160 -15.99 -11.64 -12.97
C GLY A 160 -16.43 -12.69 -11.94
N GLY A 161 -17.48 -12.44 -11.15
CA GLY A 161 -17.98 -13.40 -10.15
C GLY A 161 -16.99 -13.65 -9.00
N ALA A 162 -16.14 -12.66 -8.74
CA ALA A 162 -15.12 -12.68 -7.71
C ALA A 162 -15.73 -12.85 -6.30
N GLY A 163 -15.49 -13.99 -5.65
CA GLY A 163 -15.97 -14.26 -4.29
C GLY A 163 -15.46 -13.25 -3.25
N SER A 164 -16.29 -12.96 -2.24
CA SER A 164 -15.99 -12.01 -1.15
C SER A 164 -14.72 -12.38 -0.37
N ARG A 165 -13.98 -11.36 0.09
CA ARG A 165 -12.81 -11.48 1.00
C ARG A 165 -13.03 -10.83 2.37
N LYS A 166 -14.30 -10.57 2.71
CA LYS A 166 -14.69 -9.87 3.95
C LYS A 166 -14.20 -10.56 5.22
N ALA A 167 -14.23 -11.89 5.27
CA ALA A 167 -13.82 -12.65 6.45
C ALA A 167 -12.31 -12.52 6.67
N GLU A 168 -11.53 -12.68 5.61
CA GLU A 168 -10.07 -12.55 5.60
C GLU A 168 -9.64 -11.13 6.02
N ARG A 169 -10.26 -10.08 5.46
CA ARG A 169 -9.98 -8.68 5.87
C ARG A 169 -10.27 -8.45 7.35
N ARG A 170 -11.39 -8.96 7.85
CA ARG A 170 -11.78 -8.80 9.26
C ARG A 170 -10.77 -9.49 10.18
N LEU A 171 -10.40 -10.74 9.88
CA LEU A 171 -9.44 -11.50 10.66
C LEU A 171 -8.06 -10.83 10.65
N LEU A 172 -7.62 -10.36 9.48
CA LEU A 172 -6.34 -9.68 9.34
C LEU A 172 -6.28 -8.37 10.14
N PHE A 173 -7.34 -7.57 10.08
CA PHE A 173 -7.44 -6.34 10.87
C PHE A 173 -7.45 -6.63 12.37
N GLU A 174 -8.21 -7.63 12.82
CA GLU A 174 -8.24 -8.03 14.23
C GLU A 174 -6.87 -8.53 14.71
N ALA A 175 -6.21 -9.38 13.93
CA ALA A 175 -4.87 -9.90 14.24
C ALA A 175 -3.84 -8.77 14.34
N LEU A 176 -3.88 -7.82 13.40
CA LEU A 176 -3.02 -6.63 13.39
C LEU A 176 -3.23 -5.80 14.66
N LEU A 177 -4.47 -5.53 15.06
CA LEU A 177 -4.76 -4.78 16.28
C LEU A 177 -4.27 -5.51 17.55
N ARG A 178 -4.48 -6.83 17.63
CA ARG A 178 -4.05 -7.64 18.78
C ARG A 178 -2.54 -7.65 18.92
N MET A 179 -1.82 -7.91 17.83
CA MET A 179 -0.36 -7.92 17.84
C MET A 179 0.22 -6.54 18.18
N LEU A 180 -0.36 -5.45 17.67
CA LEU A 180 0.07 -4.09 18.05
C LEU A 180 -0.22 -3.78 19.52
N ALA A 181 -1.37 -4.21 20.04
CA ALA A 181 -1.69 -4.04 21.45
C ALA A 181 -0.71 -4.81 22.36
N GLU A 182 -0.21 -5.97 21.93
CA GLU A 182 0.82 -6.72 22.65
C GLU A 182 2.20 -6.05 22.58
N GLN A 183 2.59 -5.53 21.41
CA GLN A 183 3.89 -4.86 21.22
C GLN A 183 4.00 -3.48 21.90
N LEU A 184 2.86 -2.82 22.17
CA LEU A 184 2.82 -1.47 22.75
C LEU A 184 2.53 -1.46 24.27
N ARG A 185 2.38 -2.63 24.90
CA ARG A 185 2.31 -2.76 26.35
C ARG A 185 3.67 -2.50 26.99
#